data_AF-A0A6N4UU39-F1
#
_entry.id   AF-A0A6N4UU39-F1
#
_cell.length_a   1.000
_cell.length_b   1.000
_cell.length_c   1.000
_cell.angle_alpha   90.00
_cell.angle_beta   90.00
_cell.angle_gamma   90.00
#
_symmetry.space_group_name_H-M   'P 1'
#
loop_
_entity.id
_entity.type
_entity.pdbx_description
1 polymer ?
#
loop_
_entity_poly.entity_id
_entity_poly.type
_entity_poly.pdbx_seq_one_letter_code
_entity_poly.pdbx_strand_id
1 'polypeptide(L)'
;MAPTPDKTRRPGYAPSDNVGVGRRGLHTRQRIVASAADVFLSSGFHSTSLDTIAKEAHASRATVYQYFAGKEEIFRELSDAAGKAVLDHGNRLGDLGPTVDGFGALHDWLIEWADIYDTHAAVFAEYPGIGAEMSIIDAGPVAEDFRRRVTAKLHAAHLQGLDADDAAAALMRIPHMVHLYRHRAMFRLPARDEVSWSLAVALQLMLFPDTPAKAMVAPHAFTGTTGLPTDTAEGTVSAPAAVAADLSPIGQEALSVSSSLFAEHGYYAVSMEDIAAAADLSRATLYRYFSTKDKILAELTRQAVAEVEEHAATLRRVADTDALRRWMLGYVRFHRGYRGVIRAWFDGTVAEQLSDAAVGHGIGAIHQAVHTLLENIELPDAIDREAACAVFLAVLGRMTEPTAIDESDADERAADLIVNLLRRSMLRSAWAQPGAPT
;
A
#
# COMPACT_ATOMS: atom_id res chain seq x y z
N MET A 1 12.50 -15.39 65.79
CA MET A 1 12.62 -15.28 64.31
C MET A 1 11.22 -15.28 63.74
N ALA A 2 10.72 -14.11 63.34
CA ALA A 2 9.44 -13.98 62.66
C ALA A 2 9.67 -14.04 61.14
N PRO A 3 8.81 -14.72 60.36
CA PRO A 3 8.99 -14.89 58.93
C PRO A 3 8.77 -13.58 58.18
N THR A 4 9.65 -13.31 57.22
CA THR A 4 9.62 -12.18 56.29
C THR A 4 8.33 -12.22 55.46
N PRO A 5 7.57 -11.12 55.33
CA PRO A 5 6.36 -11.11 54.53
C PRO A 5 6.70 -11.29 53.04
N ASP A 6 5.95 -12.21 52.46
CA ASP A 6 5.86 -12.59 51.07
C ASP A 6 5.83 -11.37 50.13
N LYS A 7 6.65 -11.40 49.06
CA LYS A 7 6.69 -10.35 48.04
C LYS A 7 5.46 -10.50 47.15
N THR A 8 4.30 -10.06 47.66
CA THR A 8 3.10 -9.91 46.85
C THR A 8 3.37 -8.89 45.75
N ARG A 9 3.45 -9.37 44.51
CA ARG A 9 3.51 -8.56 43.28
C ARG A 9 2.37 -7.54 43.32
N ARG A 10 2.70 -6.25 43.27
CA ARG A 10 1.70 -5.16 43.25
C ARG A 10 0.77 -5.36 42.04
N PRO A 11 -0.55 -5.11 42.17
CA PRO A 11 -1.46 -5.13 41.04
C PRO A 11 -0.98 -4.13 39.97
N GLY A 12 -1.04 -4.52 38.70
CA GLY A 12 -0.69 -3.64 37.58
C GLY A 12 -1.57 -2.38 37.60
N TYR A 13 -0.93 -1.22 37.50
CA TYR A 13 -1.61 0.06 37.40
C TYR A 13 -2.14 0.21 35.96
N ALA A 14 -3.29 -0.38 35.68
CA ALA A 14 -4.10 -0.07 34.50
C ALA A 14 -5.56 -0.11 34.98
N PRO A 15 -6.27 1.02 35.07
CA PRO A 15 -7.68 0.98 35.35
C PRO A 15 -8.38 0.46 34.09
N SER A 16 -8.91 -0.75 34.15
CA SER A 16 -10.09 -1.09 33.38
C SER A 16 -11.20 -0.15 33.84
N ASP A 17 -11.68 0.69 32.93
CA ASP A 17 -12.69 1.74 33.08
C ASP A 17 -12.16 3.11 33.56
N ASN A 18 -12.24 4.07 32.63
CA ASN A 18 -11.91 5.50 32.74
C ASN A 18 -12.87 6.25 33.70
N VAL A 19 -12.98 5.82 34.96
CA VAL A 19 -13.79 6.51 35.97
C VAL A 19 -12.95 7.62 36.59
N GLY A 20 -12.98 8.83 36.00
CA GLY A 20 -12.66 10.07 36.73
C GLY A 20 -11.47 10.91 36.24
N VAL A 21 -11.05 10.84 34.98
CA VAL A 21 -10.01 11.75 34.46
C VAL A 21 -10.61 13.14 34.22
N GLY A 22 -10.28 14.13 35.07
CA GLY A 22 -10.69 15.52 34.86
C GLY A 22 -10.12 16.14 33.58
N ARG A 23 -10.61 17.33 33.17
CA ARG A 23 -10.23 18.02 31.90
C ARG A 23 -8.72 18.06 31.62
N ARG A 24 -7.89 18.23 32.66
CA ARG A 24 -6.42 18.23 32.52
C ARG A 24 -5.86 16.87 32.13
N GLY A 25 -6.37 15.78 32.70
CA GLY A 25 -5.89 14.45 32.37
C GLY A 25 -6.33 13.99 30.97
N LEU A 26 -7.50 14.43 30.49
CA LEU A 26 -7.90 14.23 29.08
C LEU A 26 -6.93 14.91 28.12
N HIS A 27 -6.54 16.15 28.42
CA HIS A 27 -5.53 16.87 27.62
C HIS A 27 -4.16 16.16 27.65
N THR A 28 -3.73 15.67 28.81
CA THR A 28 -2.49 14.89 28.93
C THR A 28 -2.57 13.61 28.10
N ARG A 29 -3.69 12.89 28.18
CA ARG A 29 -3.92 11.66 27.43
C ARG A 29 -3.91 11.91 25.92
N GLN A 30 -4.63 12.93 25.44
CA GLN A 30 -4.62 13.34 24.03
C GLN A 30 -3.22 13.68 23.52
N ARG A 31 -2.43 14.41 24.32
CA ARG A 31 -1.05 14.73 23.96
C ARG A 31 -0.19 13.46 23.84
N ILE A 32 -0.35 12.49 24.74
CA ILE A 32 0.36 11.20 24.65
C ILE A 32 -0.02 10.45 23.36
N VAL A 33 -1.32 10.40 23.03
CA VAL A 33 -1.81 9.74 21.81
C VAL A 33 -1.27 10.43 20.55
N ALA A 34 -1.30 11.76 20.49
CA ALA A 34 -0.77 12.53 19.36
C ALA A 34 0.73 12.29 19.17
N SER A 35 1.53 12.43 20.22
CA SER A 35 2.98 12.16 20.15
C SER A 35 3.28 10.71 19.83
N ALA A 36 2.45 9.76 20.28
CA ALA A 36 2.62 8.36 19.90
C ALA A 36 2.37 8.15 18.39
N ALA A 37 1.37 8.82 17.80
CA ALA A 37 1.14 8.77 16.36
C ALA A 37 2.36 9.28 15.58
N ASP A 38 2.95 10.40 15.99
CA ASP A 38 4.16 10.96 15.36
C ASP A 38 5.36 10.00 15.46
N VAL A 39 5.55 9.37 16.63
CA VAL A 39 6.65 8.41 16.84
C VAL A 39 6.43 7.11 16.06
N PHE A 40 5.21 6.56 16.06
CA PHE A 40 4.87 5.39 15.26
C PHE A 40 5.09 5.65 13.78
N LEU A 41 4.71 6.83 13.30
CA LEU A 41 4.86 7.18 11.90
C LEU A 41 6.33 7.33 11.49
N SER A 42 7.14 7.96 12.33
CA SER A 42 8.56 8.23 12.02
C SER A 42 9.48 7.02 12.22
N SER A 43 9.19 6.16 13.19
CA SER A 43 10.06 5.05 13.58
C SER A 43 9.48 3.68 13.22
N GLY A 44 8.19 3.60 12.92
CA GLY A 44 7.45 2.34 12.82
C GLY A 44 6.97 1.83 14.18
N PHE A 45 5.90 1.04 14.20
CA PHE A 45 5.33 0.54 15.44
C PHE A 45 6.32 -0.31 16.26
N HIS A 46 7.07 -1.20 15.62
CA HIS A 46 7.88 -2.21 16.31
C HIS A 46 9.10 -1.60 17.02
N SER A 47 9.79 -0.65 16.39
CA SER A 47 10.95 0.05 16.96
C SER A 47 10.56 1.06 18.05
N THR A 48 9.29 1.48 18.07
CA THR A 48 8.79 2.46 19.04
C THR A 48 8.73 1.88 20.45
N SER A 49 9.19 2.66 21.44
CA SER A 49 9.10 2.34 22.87
C SER A 49 8.24 3.36 23.62
N LEU A 50 7.67 2.95 24.76
CA LEU A 50 6.94 3.86 25.65
C LEU A 50 7.83 4.99 26.22
N ASP A 51 9.15 4.78 26.29
CA ASP A 51 10.08 5.84 26.72
C ASP A 51 10.24 6.90 25.64
N THR A 52 10.33 6.49 24.38
CA THR A 52 10.36 7.40 23.23
C THR A 52 9.09 8.23 23.19
N ILE A 53 7.92 7.59 23.34
CA ILE A 53 6.61 8.27 23.40
C ILE A 53 6.55 9.24 24.58
N ALA A 54 7.00 8.83 25.78
CA ALA A 54 6.99 9.70 26.95
C ALA A 54 7.86 10.95 26.74
N LYS A 55 9.05 10.77 26.15
CA LYS A 55 9.97 11.86 25.83
C LYS A 55 9.34 12.84 24.84
N GLU A 56 8.76 12.34 23.75
CA GLU A 56 8.11 13.15 22.72
C GLU A 56 6.89 13.89 23.28
N ALA A 57 6.07 13.18 24.05
CA ALA A 57 4.91 13.75 24.72
C ALA A 57 5.29 14.69 25.86
N HIS A 58 6.57 14.99 26.12
CA HIS A 58 7.04 15.75 27.30
C HIS A 58 6.31 15.29 28.58
N ALA A 59 6.36 13.98 28.84
CA ALA A 59 5.73 13.30 29.97
C ALA A 59 6.76 12.36 30.64
N SER A 60 6.51 11.98 31.89
CA SER A 60 7.31 10.92 32.51
C SER A 60 6.84 9.55 32.04
N ARG A 61 7.73 8.55 32.02
CA ARG A 61 7.36 7.14 31.79
C ARG A 61 6.18 6.74 32.69
N ALA A 62 6.25 7.07 33.97
CA ALA A 62 5.18 6.79 34.93
C ALA A 62 3.84 7.45 34.55
N THR A 63 3.86 8.66 33.98
CA THR A 63 2.66 9.34 33.46
C THR A 63 2.05 8.60 32.28
N VAL A 64 2.86 8.06 31.36
CA VAL A 64 2.31 7.25 30.25
C VAL A 64 1.66 5.98 30.77
N TYR A 65 2.32 5.26 31.69
CA TYR A 65 1.75 4.08 32.35
C TYR A 65 0.50 4.37 33.19
N GLN A 66 0.23 5.63 33.55
CA GLN A 66 -1.02 5.97 34.22
C GLN A 66 -2.23 5.90 33.29
N TYR A 67 -2.03 6.08 31.98
CA TYR A 67 -3.10 6.12 30.98
C TYR A 67 -3.14 4.90 30.07
N PHE A 68 -2.00 4.25 29.85
CA PHE A 68 -1.85 3.16 28.90
C PHE A 68 -0.96 2.05 29.47
N ALA A 69 -1.41 0.81 29.37
CA ALA A 69 -0.66 -0.38 29.78
C ALA A 69 0.52 -0.69 28.84
N GLY A 70 0.42 -0.26 27.57
CA GLY A 70 1.34 -0.61 26.49
C GLY A 70 1.17 0.32 25.28
N LYS A 71 2.12 0.24 24.34
CA LYS A 71 2.03 0.97 23.06
C LYS A 71 0.91 0.41 22.18
N GLU A 72 0.59 -0.87 22.36
CA GLU A 72 -0.48 -1.60 21.71
C GLU A 72 -1.86 -1.01 22.05
N GLU A 73 -2.05 -0.54 23.29
CA GLU A 73 -3.30 0.11 23.72
C GLU A 73 -3.46 1.50 23.07
N ILE A 74 -2.36 2.26 22.97
CA ILE A 74 -2.36 3.55 22.26
C ILE A 74 -2.67 3.34 20.77
N PHE A 75 -2.02 2.36 20.14
CA PHE A 75 -2.24 2.05 18.73
C PHE A 75 -3.65 1.51 18.44
N ARG A 76 -4.25 0.76 19.39
CA ARG A 76 -5.67 0.36 19.32
C ARG A 76 -6.59 1.55 19.32
N GLU A 77 -6.39 2.51 20.22
CA GLU A 77 -7.22 3.72 20.24
C GLU A 77 -7.08 4.53 18.93
N LEU A 78 -5.86 4.67 18.41
CA LEU A 78 -5.63 5.32 17.11
C LEU A 78 -6.37 4.59 15.98
N SER A 79 -6.33 3.25 15.97
CA SER A 79 -6.98 2.42 14.96
C SER A 79 -8.51 2.46 15.07
N ASP A 80 -9.07 2.48 16.29
CA ASP A 80 -10.51 2.62 16.51
C ASP A 80 -11.02 3.98 16.00
N ALA A 81 -10.25 5.05 16.24
CA ALA A 81 -10.56 6.38 15.73
C ALA A 81 -10.50 6.42 14.19
N ALA A 82 -9.46 5.84 13.58
CA ALA A 82 -9.33 5.74 12.13
C ALA A 82 -10.47 4.91 11.52
N GLY A 83 -10.81 3.76 12.12
CA GLY A 83 -11.87 2.89 11.64
C GLY A 83 -13.24 3.57 11.67
N LYS A 84 -13.54 4.32 12.74
CA LYS A 84 -14.75 5.16 12.80
C LYS A 84 -14.78 6.18 11.65
N ALA A 85 -13.68 6.91 11.43
CA ALA A 85 -13.58 7.90 10.36
C ALA A 85 -13.80 7.28 8.97
N VAL A 86 -13.18 6.13 8.69
CA VAL A 86 -13.34 5.37 7.44
C VAL A 86 -14.79 4.94 7.22
N LEU A 87 -15.47 4.43 8.25
CA LEU A 87 -16.88 4.01 8.13
C LEU A 87 -17.82 5.20 7.94
N ASP A 88 -17.59 6.30 8.65
CA ASP A 88 -18.36 7.54 8.49
C ASP A 88 -18.20 8.10 7.07
N HIS A 89 -16.98 8.05 6.54
CA HIS A 89 -16.65 8.46 5.18
C HIS A 89 -17.31 7.60 4.10
N GLY A 90 -17.41 6.29 4.29
CA GLY A 90 -18.13 5.39 3.37
C GLY A 90 -19.61 5.76 3.19
N ASN A 91 -20.23 6.40 4.19
CA ASN A 91 -21.62 6.86 4.09
C ASN A 91 -21.78 8.18 3.33
N ARG A 92 -20.69 8.94 3.16
CA ARG A 92 -20.70 10.27 2.53
C ARG A 92 -20.49 10.21 1.02
N LEU A 93 -20.24 9.03 0.46
CA LEU A 93 -20.16 8.85 -0.98
C LEU A 93 -21.50 9.24 -1.62
N GLY A 94 -21.46 10.32 -2.39
CA GLY A 94 -22.62 10.89 -3.09
C GLY A 94 -23.08 10.03 -4.26
N ASP A 95 -24.02 10.57 -5.04
CA ASP A 95 -24.48 9.90 -6.25
C ASP A 95 -23.42 10.03 -7.35
N LEU A 96 -23.05 8.90 -7.93
CA LEU A 96 -22.01 8.81 -8.96
C LEU A 96 -22.64 8.77 -10.35
N GLY A 97 -21.91 9.27 -11.34
CA GLY A 97 -22.31 9.18 -12.74
C GLY A 97 -21.40 9.99 -13.68
N PRO A 98 -21.58 9.87 -15.01
CA PRO A 98 -20.83 10.61 -16.02
C PRO A 98 -21.31 12.07 -16.15
N THR A 99 -21.43 12.77 -15.03
CA THR A 99 -21.97 14.14 -14.96
C THR A 99 -21.06 15.06 -14.16
N VAL A 100 -21.28 16.37 -14.26
CA VAL A 100 -20.57 17.38 -13.45
C VAL A 100 -20.77 17.10 -11.96
N ASP A 101 -22.01 16.85 -11.55
CA ASP A 101 -22.35 16.58 -10.15
C ASP A 101 -21.76 15.26 -9.66
N GLY A 102 -21.78 14.21 -10.49
CA GLY A 102 -21.21 12.91 -10.16
C GLY A 102 -19.69 12.96 -9.99
N PHE A 103 -19.00 13.69 -10.88
CA PHE A 103 -17.57 13.96 -10.72
C PHE A 103 -17.28 14.81 -9.47
N GLY A 104 -18.07 15.85 -9.21
CA GLY A 104 -17.93 16.69 -8.02
C GLY A 104 -18.07 15.87 -6.73
N ALA A 105 -19.08 14.99 -6.66
CA ALA A 105 -19.28 14.10 -5.52
C ALA A 105 -18.10 13.15 -5.30
N LEU A 106 -17.52 12.58 -6.38
CA LEU A 106 -16.34 11.73 -6.28
C LEU A 106 -15.11 12.52 -5.81
N HIS A 107 -14.89 13.71 -6.37
CA HIS A 107 -13.75 14.55 -6.03
C HIS A 107 -13.80 15.03 -4.57
N ASP A 108 -14.95 15.51 -4.09
CA ASP A 108 -15.14 15.92 -2.70
C ASP A 108 -14.92 14.74 -1.73
N TRP A 109 -15.39 13.54 -2.10
CA TRP A 109 -15.13 12.32 -1.36
C TRP A 109 -13.63 12.00 -1.30
N LEU A 110 -12.89 12.13 -2.41
CA LEU A 110 -11.44 11.88 -2.42
C LEU A 110 -10.64 12.94 -1.64
N ILE A 111 -11.11 14.20 -1.57
CA ILE A 111 -10.53 15.22 -0.68
C ILE A 111 -10.72 14.82 0.78
N GLU A 112 -11.93 14.39 1.15
CA GLU A 112 -12.20 13.93 2.51
C GLU A 112 -11.35 12.70 2.86
N TRP A 113 -11.18 11.75 1.92
CA TRP A 113 -10.26 10.62 2.10
C TRP A 113 -8.83 11.10 2.37
N ALA A 114 -8.37 12.12 1.64
CA ALA A 114 -7.06 12.70 1.85
C ALA A 114 -6.92 13.30 3.26
N ASP A 115 -7.96 13.97 3.78
CA ASP A 115 -7.96 14.55 5.14
C ASP A 115 -7.90 13.45 6.21
N ILE A 116 -8.67 12.38 6.02
CA ILE A 116 -8.68 11.19 6.89
C ILE A 116 -7.30 10.53 6.87
N TYR A 117 -6.71 10.36 5.69
CA TYR A 117 -5.40 9.75 5.55
C TYR A 117 -4.33 10.57 6.27
N ASP A 118 -4.29 11.88 6.07
CA ASP A 118 -3.31 12.76 6.71
C ASP A 118 -3.48 12.76 8.25
N THR A 119 -4.72 12.73 8.74
CA THR A 119 -5.04 12.68 10.19
C THR A 119 -4.64 11.35 10.84
N HIS A 120 -4.76 10.24 10.11
CA HIS A 120 -4.56 8.88 10.63
C HIS A 120 -3.36 8.16 9.98
N ALA A 121 -2.40 8.91 9.46
CA ALA A 121 -1.28 8.36 8.68
C ALA A 121 -0.46 7.32 9.46
N ALA A 122 -0.28 7.52 10.77
CA ALA A 122 0.40 6.56 11.65
C ALA A 122 -0.27 5.17 11.68
N VAL A 123 -1.59 5.12 11.50
CA VAL A 123 -2.33 3.86 11.35
C VAL A 123 -2.12 3.36 9.92
N PHE A 124 -2.50 4.13 8.91
CA PHE A 124 -2.51 3.67 7.51
C PHE A 124 -1.13 3.28 6.95
N ALA A 125 -0.05 3.91 7.41
CA ALA A 125 1.31 3.56 7.04
C ALA A 125 1.71 2.14 7.48
N GLU A 126 1.08 1.60 8.54
CA GLU A 126 1.26 0.22 9.00
C GLU A 126 0.35 -0.78 8.26
N TYR A 127 -0.64 -0.29 7.49
CA TYR A 127 -1.51 -1.11 6.63
C TYR A 127 -1.31 -0.76 5.15
N PRO A 128 -0.15 -1.08 4.56
CA PRO A 128 0.03 -0.81 3.14
C PRO A 128 -0.99 -1.59 2.27
N GLY A 129 -1.46 -2.78 2.66
CA GLY A 129 -2.40 -3.60 1.88
C GLY A 129 -3.71 -4.00 2.59
N ILE A 130 -4.82 -4.01 1.85
CA ILE A 130 -6.14 -4.48 2.31
C ILE A 130 -6.13 -6.02 2.29
N GLY A 131 -6.26 -6.65 3.46
CA GLY A 131 -6.18 -8.12 3.60
C GLY A 131 -5.10 -8.61 4.59
N ALA A 132 -4.47 -7.70 5.35
CA ALA A 132 -3.58 -8.08 6.44
C ALA A 132 -4.40 -8.46 7.71
N GLU A 133 -4.63 -9.76 7.93
CA GLU A 133 -5.22 -10.29 9.18
C GLU A 133 -4.32 -10.11 10.42
N MET A 134 -3.14 -9.52 10.28
CA MET A 134 -2.08 -9.57 11.30
C MET A 134 -1.47 -8.21 11.67
N SER A 135 -2.24 -7.13 11.58
CA SER A 135 -1.90 -5.98 12.42
C SER A 135 -2.21 -6.31 13.89
N ILE A 136 -1.63 -5.55 14.83
CA ILE A 136 -1.97 -5.58 16.26
C ILE A 136 -3.49 -5.46 16.49
N ILE A 137 -4.21 -4.87 15.51
CA ILE A 137 -5.67 -4.79 15.45
C ILE A 137 -6.16 -5.39 14.13
N ASP A 138 -7.17 -6.25 14.23
CA ASP A 138 -7.89 -6.77 13.05
C ASP A 138 -8.72 -5.65 12.40
N ALA A 139 -8.21 -5.10 11.30
CA ALA A 139 -8.89 -4.08 10.50
C ALA A 139 -9.86 -4.69 9.47
N GLY A 140 -9.91 -6.02 9.33
CA GLY A 140 -10.73 -6.73 8.35
C GLY A 140 -12.21 -6.36 8.40
N PRO A 141 -12.87 -6.37 9.58
CA PRO A 141 -14.28 -6.02 9.70
C PRO A 141 -14.60 -4.59 9.24
N VAL A 142 -13.71 -3.63 9.54
CA VAL A 142 -13.87 -2.22 9.14
C VAL A 142 -13.71 -2.08 7.63
N ALA A 143 -12.67 -2.68 7.06
CA ALA A 143 -12.43 -2.66 5.62
C ALA A 143 -13.58 -3.30 4.84
N GLU A 144 -14.13 -4.41 5.33
CA GLU A 144 -15.26 -5.12 4.72
C GLU A 144 -16.56 -4.32 4.80
N ASP A 145 -16.86 -3.66 5.93
CA ASP A 145 -18.03 -2.78 6.03
C ASP A 145 -17.89 -1.55 5.13
N PHE A 146 -16.70 -0.92 5.10
CA PHE A 146 -16.43 0.18 4.17
C PHE A 146 -16.62 -0.25 2.71
N ARG A 147 -16.03 -1.39 2.31
CA ARG A 147 -16.20 -1.99 0.98
C ARG A 147 -17.67 -2.20 0.64
N ARG A 148 -18.44 -2.80 1.55
CA ARG A 148 -19.88 -3.04 1.35
C ARG A 148 -20.66 -1.73 1.12
N ARG A 149 -20.36 -0.66 1.88
CA ARG A 149 -21.01 0.65 1.73
C ARG A 149 -20.70 1.28 0.36
N VAL A 150 -19.44 1.25 -0.06
CA VAL A 150 -19.00 1.76 -1.37
C VAL A 150 -19.61 0.95 -2.52
N THR A 151 -19.60 -0.38 -2.41
CA THR A 151 -20.16 -1.29 -3.43
C THR A 151 -21.66 -1.07 -3.62
N ALA A 152 -22.42 -0.84 -2.54
CA ALA A 152 -23.84 -0.54 -2.63
C ALA A 152 -24.13 0.75 -3.42
N LYS A 153 -23.28 1.78 -3.29
CA LYS A 153 -23.37 3.01 -4.07
C LYS A 153 -23.04 2.78 -5.55
N LEU A 154 -22.03 1.96 -5.84
CA LEU A 154 -21.63 1.63 -7.20
C LEU A 154 -22.69 0.82 -7.95
N HIS A 155 -23.39 -0.10 -7.27
CA HIS A 155 -24.53 -0.80 -7.88
C HIS A 155 -25.64 0.16 -8.34
N ALA A 156 -25.90 1.23 -7.57
CA ALA A 156 -26.89 2.24 -7.94
C ALA A 156 -26.45 3.12 -9.11
N ALA A 157 -25.14 3.20 -9.38
CA ALA A 157 -24.57 4.05 -10.44
C ALA A 157 -24.57 3.41 -11.84
N HIS A 158 -25.01 2.14 -11.97
CA HIS A 158 -25.16 1.43 -13.24
C HIS A 158 -23.91 1.43 -14.16
N LEU A 159 -22.75 1.06 -13.58
CA LEU A 159 -21.48 0.96 -14.29
C LEU A 159 -21.58 0.10 -15.55
N GLN A 160 -20.89 0.51 -16.62
CA GLN A 160 -20.81 -0.24 -17.88
C GLN A 160 -19.45 -0.91 -18.01
N GLY A 161 -19.42 -2.23 -18.25
CA GLY A 161 -18.19 -3.00 -18.52
C GLY A 161 -17.17 -3.05 -17.38
N LEU A 162 -17.60 -2.80 -16.15
CA LEU A 162 -16.81 -2.91 -14.93
C LEU A 162 -17.74 -3.40 -13.80
N ASP A 163 -17.33 -4.44 -13.09
CA ASP A 163 -18.09 -4.97 -11.96
C ASP A 163 -18.04 -4.03 -10.74
N ALA A 164 -19.07 -4.04 -9.91
CA ALA A 164 -19.16 -3.15 -8.75
C ALA A 164 -18.11 -3.49 -7.67
N ASP A 165 -17.77 -4.76 -7.46
CA ASP A 165 -16.71 -5.16 -6.52
C ASP A 165 -15.33 -4.72 -7.04
N ASP A 166 -15.09 -4.85 -8.35
CA ASP A 166 -13.86 -4.38 -9.00
C ASP A 166 -13.72 -2.85 -8.89
N ALA A 167 -14.82 -2.13 -9.12
CA ALA A 167 -14.87 -0.68 -8.98
C ALA A 167 -14.69 -0.23 -7.51
N ALA A 168 -15.28 -0.95 -6.55
CA ALA A 168 -15.08 -0.67 -5.13
C ALA A 168 -13.62 -0.89 -4.72
N ALA A 169 -13.00 -1.98 -5.19
CA ALA A 169 -11.59 -2.24 -4.96
C ALA A 169 -10.70 -1.13 -5.56
N ALA A 170 -11.01 -0.64 -6.76
CA ALA A 170 -10.30 0.49 -7.37
C ALA A 170 -10.45 1.78 -6.54
N LEU A 171 -11.68 2.15 -6.14
CA LEU A 171 -11.96 3.35 -5.31
C LEU A 171 -11.33 3.29 -3.92
N MET A 172 -11.05 2.09 -3.39
CA MET A 172 -10.44 1.94 -2.06
C MET A 172 -8.92 1.84 -2.14
N ARG A 173 -8.40 0.93 -2.98
CA ARG A 173 -6.98 0.56 -2.98
C ARG A 173 -6.11 1.61 -3.68
N ILE A 174 -6.61 2.24 -4.76
CA ILE A 174 -5.82 3.21 -5.53
C ILE A 174 -5.61 4.51 -4.74
N PRO A 175 -6.66 5.16 -4.16
CA PRO A 175 -6.45 6.33 -3.32
C PRO A 175 -5.53 6.05 -2.13
N HIS A 176 -5.75 4.93 -1.42
CA HIS A 176 -4.89 4.53 -0.31
C HIS A 176 -3.41 4.50 -0.70
N MET A 177 -3.08 3.88 -1.84
CA MET A 177 -1.70 3.79 -2.29
C MET A 177 -1.09 5.10 -2.75
N VAL A 178 -1.84 5.93 -3.50
CA VAL A 178 -1.34 7.25 -3.92
C VAL A 178 -1.04 8.11 -2.69
N HIS A 179 -1.85 8.01 -1.65
CA HIS A 179 -1.63 8.69 -0.38
C HIS A 179 -0.42 8.13 0.37
N LEU A 180 -0.22 6.81 0.36
CA LEU A 180 0.97 6.19 0.91
C LEU A 180 2.24 6.67 0.20
N TYR A 181 2.23 6.77 -1.15
CA TYR A 181 3.35 7.29 -1.93
C TYR A 181 3.68 8.73 -1.57
N ARG A 182 2.66 9.60 -1.48
CA ARG A 182 2.82 10.99 -1.06
C ARG A 182 3.40 11.08 0.35
N HIS A 183 2.85 10.30 1.29
CA HIS A 183 3.19 10.39 2.69
C HIS A 183 4.59 9.84 3.00
N ARG A 184 5.01 8.77 2.33
CA ARG A 184 6.38 8.22 2.42
C ARG A 184 7.39 8.93 1.52
N ALA A 185 6.97 9.98 0.79
CA ALA A 185 7.77 10.67 -0.20
C ALA A 185 8.47 9.71 -1.19
N MET A 186 7.77 8.64 -1.58
CA MET A 186 8.32 7.57 -2.42
C MET A 186 8.62 8.05 -3.85
N PHE A 187 7.81 9.00 -4.33
CA PHE A 187 7.93 9.63 -5.63
C PHE A 187 7.71 11.14 -5.48
N ARG A 188 8.23 11.93 -6.43
CA ARG A 188 7.92 13.36 -6.51
C ARG A 188 6.48 13.50 -7.03
N LEU A 189 5.60 14.01 -6.18
CA LEU A 189 4.21 14.30 -6.54
C LEU A 189 3.94 15.80 -6.49
N PRO A 190 2.97 16.30 -7.27
CA PRO A 190 2.57 17.70 -7.22
C PRO A 190 1.88 18.04 -5.89
N ALA A 191 1.37 19.27 -5.79
CA ALA A 191 0.61 19.70 -4.63
C ALA A 191 -0.60 18.79 -4.37
N ARG A 192 -1.01 18.70 -3.10
CA ARG A 192 -2.03 17.76 -2.64
C ARG A 192 -3.36 17.88 -3.41
N ASP A 193 -3.79 19.11 -3.67
CA ASP A 193 -4.98 19.43 -4.46
C ASP A 193 -4.86 18.93 -5.91
N GLU A 194 -3.72 19.11 -6.54
CA GLU A 194 -3.44 18.60 -7.89
C GLU A 194 -3.39 17.06 -7.95
N VAL A 195 -2.83 16.41 -6.91
CA VAL A 195 -2.89 14.95 -6.75
C VAL A 195 -4.34 14.48 -6.59
N SER A 196 -5.11 15.09 -5.70
CA SER A 196 -6.51 14.71 -5.45
C SER A 196 -7.37 14.90 -6.70
N TRP A 197 -7.16 15.99 -7.44
CA TRP A 197 -7.86 16.25 -8.70
C TRP A 197 -7.50 15.21 -9.76
N SER A 198 -6.21 14.99 -10.01
CA SER A 198 -5.71 14.01 -10.99
C SER A 198 -6.21 12.59 -10.68
N LEU A 199 -6.22 12.22 -9.41
CA LEU A 199 -6.77 10.96 -8.92
C LEU A 199 -8.29 10.86 -9.17
N ALA A 200 -9.04 11.93 -8.92
CA ALA A 200 -10.47 11.98 -9.19
C ALA A 200 -10.77 11.84 -10.69
N VAL A 201 -10.03 12.52 -11.57
CA VAL A 201 -10.19 12.38 -13.02
C VAL A 201 -9.86 10.96 -13.48
N ALA A 202 -8.77 10.37 -12.98
CA ALA A 202 -8.40 9.00 -13.33
C ALA A 202 -9.46 7.98 -12.90
N LEU A 203 -9.93 8.06 -11.65
CA LEU A 203 -10.99 7.17 -11.14
C LEU A 203 -12.33 7.41 -11.82
N GLN A 204 -12.71 8.67 -12.06
CA GLN A 204 -13.92 9.01 -12.82
C GLN A 204 -13.91 8.34 -14.19
N LEU A 205 -12.79 8.39 -14.91
CA LEU A 205 -12.66 7.77 -16.22
C LEU A 205 -12.62 6.24 -16.14
N MET A 206 -12.01 5.65 -15.11
CA MET A 206 -12.08 4.21 -14.86
C MET A 206 -13.52 3.71 -14.66
N LEU A 207 -14.32 4.44 -13.87
CA LEU A 207 -15.70 4.08 -13.57
C LEU A 207 -16.65 4.44 -14.73
N PHE A 208 -16.47 5.61 -15.32
CA PHE A 208 -17.35 6.24 -16.32
C PHE A 208 -16.51 6.80 -17.48
N PRO A 209 -16.03 5.96 -18.42
CA PRO A 209 -15.13 6.39 -19.49
C PRO A 209 -15.74 7.44 -20.43
N ASP A 210 -17.07 7.47 -20.56
CA ASP A 210 -17.81 8.43 -21.38
C ASP A 210 -18.08 9.78 -20.67
N THR A 211 -17.44 10.04 -19.52
CA THR A 211 -17.61 11.29 -18.79
C THR A 211 -17.20 12.48 -19.68
N PRO A 212 -18.09 13.47 -19.90
CA PRO A 212 -17.77 14.62 -20.74
C PRO A 212 -16.61 15.43 -20.16
N ALA A 213 -15.66 15.86 -21.01
CA ALA A 213 -14.52 16.67 -20.57
C ALA A 213 -14.91 17.93 -19.77
N LYS A 214 -16.06 18.54 -20.09
CA LYS A 214 -16.63 19.69 -19.36
C LYS A 214 -16.94 19.40 -17.88
N ALA A 215 -17.10 18.14 -17.49
CA ALA A 215 -17.31 17.74 -16.10
C ALA A 215 -16.02 17.72 -15.29
N MET A 216 -14.86 17.62 -15.95
CA MET A 216 -13.54 17.41 -15.34
C MET A 216 -12.62 18.62 -15.55
N VAL A 217 -13.19 19.81 -15.78
CA VAL A 217 -12.42 21.04 -15.99
C VAL A 217 -11.82 21.49 -14.66
N ALA A 218 -10.50 21.54 -14.60
CA ALA A 218 -9.79 21.99 -13.41
C ALA A 218 -10.18 23.44 -13.03
N PRO A 219 -10.45 23.72 -11.75
CA PRO A 219 -10.85 25.06 -11.29
C PRO A 219 -9.71 26.09 -11.39
N HIS A 220 -8.46 25.66 -11.59
CA HIS A 220 -7.30 26.50 -11.81
C HIS A 220 -6.31 25.81 -12.77
N ALA A 221 -5.51 26.59 -13.49
CA ALA A 221 -4.44 26.05 -14.31
C ALA A 221 -3.38 25.45 -13.38
N PHE A 222 -3.23 24.13 -13.40
CA PHE A 222 -2.16 23.46 -12.68
C PHE A 222 -0.81 23.94 -13.22
N THR A 223 0.01 24.51 -12.33
CA THR A 223 1.36 24.93 -12.69
C THR A 223 2.27 23.73 -12.57
N GLY A 224 2.43 23.00 -13.68
CA GLY A 224 3.44 21.95 -13.78
C GLY A 224 4.77 22.46 -13.23
N THR A 225 5.36 21.71 -12.32
CA THR A 225 6.52 22.19 -11.57
C THR A 225 7.73 22.35 -12.49
N THR A 226 8.29 23.55 -12.51
CA THR A 226 9.56 23.88 -13.16
C THR A 226 10.75 23.29 -12.38
N GLY A 227 11.56 22.44 -13.03
CA GLY A 227 13.00 22.30 -12.77
C GLY A 227 13.47 21.36 -11.64
N LEU A 228 14.44 20.50 -11.99
CA LEU A 228 15.21 19.51 -11.19
C LEU A 228 15.85 20.07 -9.88
N PRO A 229 16.19 19.18 -8.91
CA PRO A 229 17.46 18.44 -9.00
C PRO A 229 17.28 16.92 -9.12
N THR A 230 18.04 16.35 -10.05
CA THR A 230 18.46 14.94 -10.10
C THR A 230 19.35 14.69 -8.88
N ASP A 231 18.84 13.97 -7.88
CA ASP A 231 19.68 13.38 -6.84
C ASP A 231 19.12 11.99 -6.46
N THR A 232 18.88 11.16 -7.47
CA THR A 232 19.24 9.75 -7.29
C THR A 232 20.75 9.74 -7.36
N ALA A 233 21.40 9.60 -6.21
CA ALA A 233 22.85 9.49 -6.10
C ALA A 233 23.41 8.72 -7.30
N GLU A 234 24.22 9.42 -8.12
CA GLU A 234 25.18 8.78 -9.01
C GLU A 234 26.23 8.08 -8.14
N GLY A 235 25.80 7.03 -7.46
CA GLY A 235 26.69 6.02 -6.91
C GLY A 235 27.30 5.29 -8.09
N THR A 236 28.60 5.47 -8.29
CA THR A 236 29.45 4.74 -9.24
C THR A 236 28.96 3.32 -9.49
N VAL A 237 28.57 3.07 -10.74
CA VAL A 237 28.18 1.76 -11.28
C VAL A 237 29.26 0.74 -10.94
N SER A 238 28.97 -0.12 -9.96
CA SER A 238 29.59 -1.45 -9.92
C SER A 238 28.59 -2.39 -10.54
N ALA A 239 28.97 -2.98 -11.68
CA ALA A 239 28.19 -4.03 -12.32
C ALA A 239 27.85 -5.12 -11.29
N PRO A 240 26.63 -5.67 -11.26
CA PRO A 240 26.34 -6.82 -10.41
C PRO A 240 27.38 -7.91 -10.71
N ALA A 241 28.08 -8.33 -9.66
CA ALA A 241 29.03 -9.42 -9.74
C ALA A 241 28.34 -10.64 -10.35
N ALA A 242 29.04 -11.24 -11.31
CA ALA A 242 28.55 -12.29 -12.19
C ALA A 242 27.93 -13.50 -11.45
N VAL A 243 26.81 -13.97 -12.03
CA VAL A 243 26.27 -15.34 -12.03
C VAL A 243 26.14 -16.01 -10.65
N ALA A 244 24.94 -15.93 -10.07
CA ALA A 244 24.51 -16.93 -9.10
C ALA A 244 24.42 -18.28 -9.83
N ALA A 245 25.08 -19.30 -9.28
CA ALA A 245 24.86 -20.68 -9.68
C ALA A 245 23.35 -20.98 -9.58
N ASP A 246 22.74 -21.54 -10.62
CA ASP A 246 21.37 -22.01 -10.58
C ASP A 246 21.18 -22.85 -9.31
N LEU A 247 20.37 -22.33 -8.38
CA LEU A 247 19.98 -23.08 -7.19
C LEU A 247 19.38 -24.40 -7.69
N SER A 248 19.75 -25.51 -7.05
CA SER A 248 19.11 -26.79 -7.34
C SER A 248 17.58 -26.67 -7.18
N PRO A 249 16.77 -27.53 -7.83
CA PRO A 249 15.30 -27.49 -7.70
C PRO A 249 14.80 -27.43 -6.25
N ILE A 250 15.46 -28.15 -5.34
CA ILE A 250 15.16 -28.14 -3.90
C ILE A 250 15.34 -26.75 -3.27
N GLY A 251 16.38 -26.02 -3.68
CA GLY A 251 16.63 -24.65 -3.23
C GLY A 251 15.56 -23.69 -3.74
N GLN A 252 15.13 -23.85 -5.00
CA GLN A 252 14.03 -23.05 -5.58
C GLN A 252 12.69 -23.34 -4.90
N GLU A 253 12.40 -24.62 -4.62
CA GLU A 253 11.22 -25.03 -3.87
C GLU A 253 11.18 -24.41 -2.47
N ALA A 254 12.31 -24.46 -1.75
CA ALA A 254 12.42 -23.81 -0.44
C ALA A 254 12.13 -22.30 -0.50
N LEU A 255 12.60 -21.61 -1.54
CA LEU A 255 12.30 -20.18 -1.75
C LEU A 255 10.81 -19.93 -2.04
N SER A 256 10.20 -20.73 -2.93
CA SER A 256 8.79 -20.61 -3.31
C SER A 256 7.85 -20.83 -2.11
N VAL A 257 8.11 -21.87 -1.32
CA VAL A 257 7.39 -22.15 -0.08
C VAL A 257 7.58 -21.03 0.93
N SER A 258 8.80 -20.52 1.08
CA SER A 258 9.07 -19.40 1.98
C SER A 258 8.30 -18.14 1.59
N SER A 259 8.26 -17.78 0.31
CA SER A 259 7.49 -16.62 -0.18
C SER A 259 6.00 -16.76 0.15
N SER A 260 5.44 -17.96 -0.05
CA SER A 260 4.03 -18.25 0.25
C SER A 260 3.73 -18.14 1.74
N LEU A 261 4.58 -18.74 2.59
CA LEU A 261 4.46 -18.62 4.05
C LEU A 261 4.56 -17.18 4.52
N PHE A 262 5.48 -16.37 3.95
CA PHE A 262 5.58 -14.94 4.27
C PHE A 262 4.35 -14.16 3.83
N ALA A 263 3.71 -14.55 2.71
CA ALA A 263 2.48 -13.90 2.25
C ALA A 263 1.32 -14.17 3.21
N GLU A 264 1.16 -15.43 3.63
CA GLU A 264 0.07 -15.89 4.50
C GLU A 264 0.25 -15.43 5.95
N HIS A 265 1.42 -15.68 6.54
CA HIS A 265 1.66 -15.51 7.97
C HIS A 265 2.52 -14.27 8.29
N GLY A 266 2.99 -13.54 7.28
CA GLY A 266 3.94 -12.45 7.48
C GLY A 266 5.36 -12.93 7.76
N TYR A 267 6.34 -12.07 7.49
CA TYR A 267 7.77 -12.42 7.60
C TYR A 267 8.17 -12.83 9.03
N TYR A 268 7.77 -12.08 10.05
CA TYR A 268 8.25 -12.28 11.43
C TYR A 268 7.68 -13.52 12.11
N ALA A 269 6.45 -13.92 11.79
CA ALA A 269 5.81 -15.08 12.41
C ALA A 269 6.35 -16.42 11.89
N VAL A 270 6.92 -16.44 10.68
CA VAL A 270 7.46 -17.65 10.06
C VAL A 270 8.86 -17.96 10.61
N SER A 271 9.09 -19.20 11.03
CA SER A 271 10.39 -19.71 11.47
C SER A 271 11.07 -20.56 10.39
N MET A 272 12.37 -20.83 10.57
CA MET A 272 13.10 -21.80 9.73
C MET A 272 12.52 -23.22 9.84
N GLU A 273 11.88 -23.55 10.97
CA GLU A 273 11.27 -24.86 11.18
C GLU A 273 9.96 -24.98 10.40
N ASP A 274 9.16 -23.92 10.35
CA ASP A 274 7.94 -23.86 9.55
C ASP A 274 8.25 -24.00 8.05
N ILE A 275 9.29 -23.30 7.57
CA ILE A 275 9.74 -23.40 6.17
C ILE A 275 10.19 -24.81 5.83
N ALA A 276 11.01 -25.44 6.68
CA ALA A 276 11.48 -26.80 6.45
C ALA A 276 10.32 -27.79 6.40
N ALA A 277 9.36 -27.66 7.34
CA ALA A 277 8.18 -28.51 7.39
C ALA A 277 7.27 -28.33 6.15
N ALA A 278 7.00 -27.09 5.75
CA ALA A 278 6.14 -26.79 4.61
C ALA A 278 6.76 -27.21 3.27
N ALA A 279 8.09 -27.21 3.16
CA ALA A 279 8.81 -27.65 1.96
C ALA A 279 9.10 -29.16 1.95
N ASP A 280 8.62 -29.92 2.94
CA ASP A 280 8.95 -31.35 3.15
C ASP A 280 10.48 -31.62 3.17
N LEU A 281 11.23 -30.71 3.79
CA LEU A 281 12.69 -30.78 3.92
C LEU A 281 13.11 -31.05 5.37
N SER A 282 14.18 -31.83 5.52
CA SER A 282 14.85 -31.88 6.82
C SER A 282 15.46 -30.51 7.16
N ARG A 283 15.52 -30.16 8.46
CA ARG A 283 16.25 -28.96 8.91
C ARG A 283 17.66 -28.90 8.34
N ALA A 284 18.41 -30.00 8.44
CA ALA A 284 19.77 -30.07 7.92
C ALA A 284 19.86 -29.78 6.41
N THR A 285 18.85 -30.21 5.64
CA THR A 285 18.73 -29.90 4.21
C THR A 285 18.52 -28.41 4.00
N LEU A 286 17.54 -27.78 4.69
CA LEU A 286 17.28 -26.35 4.55
C LEU A 286 18.50 -25.51 4.96
N TYR A 287 19.12 -25.82 6.10
CA TYR A 287 20.30 -25.12 6.61
C TYR A 287 21.54 -25.26 5.70
N ARG A 288 21.59 -26.27 4.83
CA ARG A 288 22.64 -26.42 3.82
C ARG A 288 22.51 -25.36 2.70
N TYR A 289 21.29 -24.96 2.36
CA TYR A 289 21.03 -23.92 1.36
C TYR A 289 20.99 -22.53 1.99
N PHE A 290 20.28 -22.38 3.11
CA PHE A 290 20.06 -21.10 3.76
C PHE A 290 20.29 -21.21 5.26
N SER A 291 21.30 -20.51 5.75
CA SER A 291 21.67 -20.54 7.17
C SER A 291 20.70 -19.77 8.07
N THR A 292 19.97 -18.78 7.52
CA THR A 292 19.00 -17.97 8.24
C THR A 292 17.82 -17.58 7.36
N LYS A 293 16.71 -17.19 7.98
CA LYS A 293 15.52 -16.65 7.30
C LYS A 293 15.85 -15.36 6.52
N ASP A 294 16.72 -14.52 7.06
CA ASP A 294 17.18 -13.28 6.38
C ASP A 294 17.92 -13.60 5.07
N LYS A 295 18.65 -14.73 5.00
CA LYS A 295 19.31 -15.17 3.75
C LYS A 295 18.31 -15.64 2.70
N ILE A 296 17.21 -16.28 3.11
CA ILE A 296 16.09 -16.65 2.22
C ILE A 296 15.47 -15.37 1.65
N LEU A 297 15.13 -14.42 2.51
CA LEU A 297 14.51 -13.16 2.12
C LEU A 297 15.42 -12.31 1.22
N ALA A 298 16.73 -12.27 1.50
CA ALA A 298 17.69 -11.56 0.67
C ALA A 298 17.79 -12.17 -0.74
N GLU A 299 17.79 -13.50 -0.84
CA GLU A 299 17.82 -14.18 -2.14
C GLU A 299 16.49 -14.00 -2.91
N LEU A 300 15.34 -14.12 -2.24
CA LEU A 300 14.04 -13.79 -2.83
C LEU A 300 13.98 -12.34 -3.32
N THR A 301 14.49 -11.40 -2.52
CA THR A 301 14.54 -9.98 -2.88
C THR A 301 15.43 -9.77 -4.11
N ARG A 302 16.59 -10.42 -4.18
CA ARG A 302 17.48 -10.37 -5.34
C ARG A 302 16.80 -10.88 -6.60
N GLN A 303 16.08 -12.00 -6.52
CA GLN A 303 15.31 -12.56 -7.65
C GLN A 303 14.18 -11.62 -8.08
N ALA A 304 13.40 -11.11 -7.11
CA ALA A 304 12.32 -10.18 -7.38
C ALA A 304 12.80 -8.87 -8.04
N VAL A 305 13.94 -8.33 -7.59
CA VAL A 305 14.55 -7.12 -8.20
C VAL A 305 14.99 -7.38 -9.64
N ALA A 306 15.64 -8.52 -9.91
CA ALA A 306 16.05 -8.86 -11.27
C ALA A 306 14.83 -9.02 -12.21
N GLU A 307 13.78 -9.69 -11.73
CA GLU A 307 12.56 -9.92 -12.51
C GLU A 307 11.76 -8.63 -12.74
N VAL A 308 11.65 -7.74 -11.75
CA VAL A 308 10.98 -6.43 -11.94
C VAL A 308 11.76 -5.52 -12.88
N GLU A 309 13.09 -5.60 -12.91
CA GLU A 309 13.92 -4.89 -13.90
C GLU A 309 13.67 -5.39 -15.33
N GLU A 310 13.47 -6.70 -15.51
CA GLU A 310 13.07 -7.29 -16.80
C GLU A 310 11.66 -6.85 -17.21
N HIS A 311 10.71 -6.84 -16.28
CA HIS A 311 9.37 -6.30 -16.51
C HIS A 311 9.42 -4.83 -16.92
N ALA A 312 10.21 -4.00 -16.22
CA ALA A 312 10.41 -2.60 -16.57
C ALA A 312 11.00 -2.42 -17.97
N ALA A 313 12.00 -3.23 -18.34
CA ALA A 313 12.58 -3.20 -19.68
C ALA A 313 11.59 -3.61 -20.77
N THR A 314 10.70 -4.55 -20.48
CA THR A 314 9.66 -5.00 -21.42
C THR A 314 8.52 -4.01 -21.54
N LEU A 315 8.11 -3.35 -20.44
CA LEU A 315 7.05 -2.33 -20.42
C LEU A 315 7.36 -1.19 -21.39
N ARG A 316 8.63 -0.73 -21.42
CA ARG A 316 9.10 0.32 -22.34
C ARG A 316 8.96 -0.02 -23.82
N ARG A 317 8.73 -1.30 -24.16
CA ARG A 317 8.63 -1.79 -25.54
C ARG A 317 7.21 -2.23 -25.91
N VAL A 318 6.23 -2.04 -25.03
CA VAL A 318 4.83 -2.36 -25.32
C VAL A 318 4.34 -1.47 -26.45
N ALA A 319 3.87 -2.09 -27.53
CA ALA A 319 3.55 -1.41 -28.78
C ALA A 319 2.05 -1.47 -29.15
N ASP A 320 1.28 -2.29 -28.44
CA ASP A 320 -0.16 -2.45 -28.65
C ASP A 320 -0.83 -3.02 -27.38
N THR A 321 -2.16 -3.15 -27.42
CA THR A 321 -2.94 -3.66 -26.29
C THR A 321 -2.70 -5.13 -26.00
N ASP A 322 -2.44 -5.96 -27.01
CA ASP A 322 -2.22 -7.39 -26.80
C ASP A 322 -0.87 -7.62 -26.12
N ALA A 323 0.14 -6.82 -26.49
CA ALA A 323 1.42 -6.74 -25.81
C ALA A 323 1.26 -6.26 -24.38
N LEU A 324 0.42 -5.24 -24.13
CA LEU A 324 0.13 -4.78 -22.76
C LEU A 324 -0.53 -5.89 -21.94
N ARG A 325 -1.51 -6.60 -22.50
CA ARG A 325 -2.20 -7.71 -21.81
C ARG A 325 -1.25 -8.85 -21.45
N ARG A 326 -0.39 -9.27 -22.39
CA ARG A 326 0.64 -10.30 -22.13
C ARG A 326 1.63 -9.84 -21.05
N TRP A 327 2.07 -8.58 -21.12
CA TRP A 327 2.95 -8.00 -20.12
C TRP A 327 2.28 -7.96 -18.74
N MET A 328 1.01 -7.56 -18.69
CA MET A 328 0.23 -7.45 -17.45
C MET A 328 0.04 -8.80 -16.78
N LEU A 329 -0.26 -9.85 -17.55
CA LEU A 329 -0.36 -11.21 -17.01
C LEU A 329 0.96 -11.67 -16.39
N GLY A 330 2.10 -11.39 -17.05
CA GLY A 330 3.42 -11.64 -16.48
C GLY A 330 3.63 -10.88 -15.18
N TYR A 331 3.28 -9.60 -15.14
CA TYR A 331 3.44 -8.75 -13.96
C TYR A 331 2.54 -9.19 -12.78
N VAL A 332 1.30 -9.63 -13.05
CA VAL A 332 0.40 -10.20 -12.04
C VAL A 332 0.99 -11.47 -11.43
N ARG A 333 1.51 -12.38 -12.27
CA ARG A 333 2.17 -13.62 -11.82
C ARG A 333 3.42 -13.34 -10.99
N PHE A 334 4.24 -12.38 -11.42
CA PHE A 334 5.37 -11.87 -10.64
C PHE A 334 4.91 -11.38 -9.26
N HIS A 335 3.90 -10.49 -9.21
CA HIS A 335 3.40 -9.94 -7.97
C HIS A 335 2.83 -11.02 -7.03
N ARG A 336 2.17 -12.03 -7.59
CA ARG A 336 1.66 -13.19 -6.84
C ARG A 336 2.78 -14.05 -6.29
N GLY A 337 3.78 -14.39 -7.11
CA GLY A 337 4.91 -15.24 -6.73
C GLY A 337 5.79 -14.62 -5.63
N TYR A 338 5.92 -13.29 -5.61
CA TYR A 338 6.70 -12.56 -4.61
C TYR A 338 5.83 -11.79 -3.60
N ARG A 339 4.53 -12.10 -3.46
CA ARG A 339 3.61 -11.32 -2.60
C ARG A 339 4.13 -11.13 -1.17
N GLY A 340 4.69 -12.19 -0.57
CA GLY A 340 5.25 -12.12 0.79
C GLY A 340 6.49 -11.22 0.89
N VAL A 341 7.30 -11.18 -0.17
CA VAL A 341 8.52 -10.37 -0.28
C VAL A 341 8.16 -8.90 -0.52
N ILE A 342 7.28 -8.64 -1.48
CA ILE A 342 6.78 -7.30 -1.80
C ILE A 342 6.09 -6.70 -0.57
N ARG A 343 5.28 -7.48 0.15
CA ARG A 343 4.69 -7.06 1.43
C ARG A 343 5.75 -6.68 2.44
N ALA A 344 6.80 -7.49 2.57
CA ALA A 344 7.92 -7.21 3.48
C ALA A 344 8.68 -5.93 3.09
N TRP A 345 8.81 -5.57 1.81
CA TRP A 345 9.43 -4.31 1.39
C TRP A 345 8.66 -3.07 1.89
N PHE A 346 7.33 -3.16 2.01
CA PHE A 346 6.52 -2.07 2.54
C PHE A 346 6.41 -2.06 4.06
N ASP A 347 6.83 -3.12 4.73
CA ASP A 347 6.99 -3.19 6.18
C ASP A 347 8.32 -2.53 6.57
N GLY A 348 8.26 -1.36 7.21
CA GLY A 348 9.43 -0.50 7.47
C GLY A 348 10.51 -1.13 8.36
N THR A 349 10.24 -2.31 8.93
CA THR A 349 11.15 -3.05 9.82
C THR A 349 12.06 -4.04 9.08
N VAL A 350 11.69 -4.46 7.86
CA VAL A 350 12.48 -5.41 7.05
C VAL A 350 13.49 -4.68 6.15
N ALA A 351 13.18 -3.43 5.78
CA ALA A 351 14.05 -2.55 5.00
C ALA A 351 15.47 -2.45 5.61
N GLU A 352 15.58 -2.37 6.95
CA GLU A 352 16.87 -2.29 7.65
C GLU A 352 17.79 -3.53 7.45
N GLN A 353 17.23 -4.69 7.11
CA GLN A 353 17.96 -5.95 6.90
C GLN A 353 18.31 -6.22 5.44
N LEU A 354 17.59 -5.59 4.52
CA LEU A 354 17.84 -5.65 3.09
C LEU A 354 18.72 -4.46 2.69
N SER A 355 19.45 -4.58 1.58
CA SER A 355 20.10 -3.38 1.03
C SER A 355 18.99 -2.50 0.45
N ASP A 356 18.61 -1.43 1.16
CA ASP A 356 17.64 -0.42 0.72
C ASP A 356 17.87 0.02 -0.74
N ALA A 357 19.13 0.05 -1.18
CA ALA A 357 19.51 0.37 -2.55
C ALA A 357 18.93 -0.60 -3.58
N ALA A 358 18.96 -1.91 -3.36
CA ALA A 358 18.49 -2.89 -4.35
C ALA A 358 16.96 -2.85 -4.53
N VAL A 359 16.22 -2.75 -3.44
CA VAL A 359 14.75 -2.60 -3.48
C VAL A 359 14.37 -1.28 -4.11
N GLY A 360 15.04 -0.19 -3.73
CA GLY A 360 14.88 1.13 -4.33
C GLY A 360 15.17 1.13 -5.83
N HIS A 361 16.18 0.37 -6.29
CA HIS A 361 16.49 0.22 -7.72
C HIS A 361 15.35 -0.48 -8.48
N GLY A 362 14.83 -1.60 -7.97
CA GLY A 362 13.74 -2.33 -8.63
C GLY A 362 12.45 -1.50 -8.74
N ILE A 363 12.07 -0.83 -7.64
CA ILE A 363 10.93 0.11 -7.60
C ILE A 363 11.17 1.30 -8.55
N GLY A 364 12.38 1.84 -8.54
CA GLY A 364 12.78 2.92 -9.43
C GLY A 364 12.70 2.52 -10.90
N ALA A 365 13.12 1.29 -11.25
CA ALA A 365 13.09 0.79 -12.62
C ALA A 365 11.67 0.72 -13.18
N ILE A 366 10.72 0.17 -12.42
CA ILE A 366 9.32 0.10 -12.87
C ILE A 366 8.67 1.49 -12.92
N HIS A 367 8.97 2.37 -11.97
CA HIS A 367 8.49 3.75 -11.97
C HIS A 367 8.97 4.50 -13.22
N GLN A 368 10.26 4.43 -13.55
CA GLN A 368 10.82 5.04 -14.75
C GLN A 368 10.22 4.45 -16.03
N ALA A 369 9.96 3.14 -16.07
CA ALA A 369 9.31 2.52 -17.23
C ALA A 369 7.88 3.02 -17.44
N VAL A 370 7.10 3.20 -16.37
CA VAL A 370 5.76 3.80 -16.43
C VAL A 370 5.85 5.26 -16.91
N HIS A 371 6.78 6.04 -16.37
CA HIS A 371 7.00 7.42 -16.80
C HIS A 371 7.29 7.50 -18.30
N THR A 372 8.25 6.71 -18.81
CA THR A 372 8.57 6.64 -20.25
C THR A 372 7.39 6.19 -21.11
N LEU A 373 6.55 5.27 -20.61
CA LEU A 373 5.34 4.85 -21.32
C LEU A 373 4.37 6.04 -21.46
N LEU A 374 4.09 6.74 -20.36
CA LEU A 374 3.16 7.87 -20.35
C LEU A 374 3.72 9.11 -21.06
N GLU A 375 5.04 9.23 -21.23
CA GLU A 375 5.64 10.30 -22.03
C GLU A 375 5.17 10.32 -23.48
N ASN A 376 4.91 9.14 -24.04
CA ASN A 376 4.54 8.95 -25.43
C ASN A 376 3.02 8.87 -25.64
N ILE A 377 2.23 9.15 -24.60
CA ILE A 377 0.78 9.02 -24.58
C ILE A 377 0.17 10.37 -24.25
N GLU A 378 -0.85 10.77 -25.01
CA GLU A 378 -1.64 11.95 -24.71
C GLU A 378 -2.55 11.65 -23.52
N LEU A 379 -2.20 12.20 -22.35
CA LEU A 379 -3.01 12.10 -21.14
C LEU A 379 -4.24 13.03 -21.24
N PRO A 380 -5.34 12.71 -20.55
CA PRO A 380 -6.44 13.65 -20.38
C PRO A 380 -5.95 14.99 -19.79
N ASP A 381 -6.40 16.12 -20.35
CA ASP A 381 -5.94 17.49 -20.03
C ASP A 381 -5.89 17.85 -18.54
N ALA A 382 -6.70 17.20 -17.71
CA ALA A 382 -6.87 17.49 -16.29
C ALA A 382 -6.10 16.54 -15.36
N ILE A 383 -5.15 15.75 -15.89
CA ILE A 383 -4.31 14.84 -15.09
C ILE A 383 -2.85 15.29 -15.18
N ASP A 384 -2.25 15.60 -14.02
CA ASP A 384 -0.80 15.81 -13.93
C ASP A 384 -0.04 14.49 -14.20
N ARG A 385 1.11 14.60 -14.86
CA ARG A 385 1.87 13.43 -15.31
C ARG A 385 2.46 12.62 -14.16
N GLU A 386 2.98 13.27 -13.12
CA GLU A 386 3.55 12.56 -11.96
C GLU A 386 2.42 11.89 -11.16
N ALA A 387 1.28 12.59 -11.02
CA ALA A 387 0.09 11.99 -10.43
C ALA A 387 -0.42 10.79 -11.26
N ALA A 388 -0.41 10.87 -12.61
CA ALA A 388 -0.75 9.75 -13.49
C ALA A 388 0.18 8.55 -13.28
N CYS A 389 1.49 8.79 -13.18
CA CYS A 389 2.48 7.73 -12.90
C CYS A 389 2.17 7.04 -11.56
N ALA A 390 1.86 7.80 -10.51
CA ALA A 390 1.50 7.24 -9.21
C ALA A 390 0.18 6.47 -9.22
N VAL A 391 -0.84 6.95 -9.95
CA VAL A 391 -2.09 6.21 -10.14
C VAL A 391 -1.84 4.91 -10.89
N PHE A 392 -1.03 4.94 -11.95
CA PHE A 392 -0.67 3.73 -12.71
C PHE A 392 0.04 2.70 -11.82
N LEU A 393 1.03 3.14 -11.04
CA LEU A 393 1.74 2.27 -10.08
C LEU A 393 0.81 1.74 -8.98
N ALA A 394 -0.12 2.55 -8.50
CA ALA A 394 -1.13 2.11 -7.54
C ALA A 394 -2.05 1.02 -8.14
N VAL A 395 -2.47 1.17 -9.41
CA VAL A 395 -3.21 0.12 -10.12
C VAL A 395 -2.37 -1.15 -10.24
N LEU A 396 -1.13 -1.05 -10.72
CA LEU A 396 -0.21 -2.20 -10.85
C LEU A 396 0.02 -2.92 -9.52
N GLY A 397 0.21 -2.17 -8.43
CA GLY A 397 0.57 -2.74 -7.15
C GLY A 397 -0.61 -3.27 -6.34
N ARG A 398 -1.86 -2.99 -6.72
CA ARG A 398 -3.05 -3.30 -5.88
C ARG A 398 -4.15 -4.06 -6.56
N MET A 399 -4.26 -3.93 -7.88
CA MET A 399 -5.30 -4.62 -8.65
C MET A 399 -4.82 -5.99 -9.15
N THR A 400 -3.61 -6.40 -8.75
CA THR A 400 -3.09 -7.77 -8.88
C THR A 400 -3.70 -8.72 -7.85
N GLU A 401 -4.22 -8.19 -6.74
CA GLU A 401 -4.88 -8.98 -5.71
C GLU A 401 -6.35 -9.24 -6.08
N PRO A 402 -6.87 -10.46 -5.84
CA PRO A 402 -8.27 -10.78 -6.09
C PRO A 402 -9.22 -9.75 -5.48
N THR A 403 -10.24 -9.41 -6.25
CA THR A 403 -11.33 -8.49 -5.88
C THR A 403 -12.61 -9.26 -5.54
N ALA A 404 -12.74 -10.50 -6.01
CA ALA A 404 -13.84 -11.42 -5.73
C ALA A 404 -13.32 -12.69 -5.03
N ILE A 405 -14.21 -13.35 -4.28
CA ILE A 405 -13.92 -14.57 -3.52
C ILE A 405 -14.09 -15.76 -4.48
N ASP A 406 -12.99 -16.42 -4.81
CA ASP A 406 -12.93 -17.75 -5.46
C ASP A 406 -13.17 -17.81 -6.99
N GLU A 407 -12.09 -17.83 -7.79
CA GLU A 407 -12.18 -18.17 -9.23
C GLU A 407 -10.90 -18.88 -9.75
N SER A 408 -11.08 -19.92 -10.57
CA SER A 408 -10.06 -20.37 -11.52
C SER A 408 -9.73 -19.23 -12.50
N ASP A 409 -8.47 -19.05 -12.88
CA ASP A 409 -7.98 -17.96 -13.76
C ASP A 409 -7.96 -16.55 -13.12
N ALA A 410 -7.75 -16.48 -11.80
CA ALA A 410 -7.64 -15.20 -11.07
C ALA A 410 -6.55 -14.25 -11.62
N ASP A 411 -5.45 -14.79 -12.15
CA ASP A 411 -4.34 -13.97 -12.66
C ASP A 411 -4.71 -13.30 -13.99
N GLU A 412 -5.34 -14.04 -14.90
CA GLU A 412 -5.87 -13.53 -16.17
C GLU A 412 -6.96 -12.49 -15.94
N ARG A 413 -7.89 -12.74 -15.01
CA ARG A 413 -8.93 -11.77 -14.65
C ARG A 413 -8.34 -10.48 -14.07
N ALA A 414 -7.37 -10.59 -13.17
CA ALA A 414 -6.68 -9.42 -12.61
C ALA A 414 -5.92 -8.63 -13.69
N ALA A 415 -5.22 -9.32 -14.60
CA ALA A 415 -4.53 -8.68 -15.72
C ALA A 415 -5.50 -7.93 -16.64
N ASP A 416 -6.63 -8.55 -16.98
CA ASP A 416 -7.67 -7.96 -17.81
C ASP A 416 -8.32 -6.76 -17.15
N LEU A 417 -8.60 -6.84 -15.85
CA LEU A 417 -9.11 -5.73 -15.06
C LEU A 417 -8.15 -4.54 -15.06
N ILE A 418 -6.86 -4.77 -14.80
CA ILE A 418 -5.85 -3.70 -14.82
C ILE A 418 -5.81 -3.03 -16.21
N VAL A 419 -5.74 -3.83 -17.28
CA VAL A 419 -5.73 -3.29 -18.65
C VAL A 419 -7.00 -2.48 -18.92
N ASN A 420 -8.17 -2.96 -18.50
CA ASN A 420 -9.45 -2.24 -18.64
C ASN A 420 -9.41 -0.89 -17.91
N LEU A 421 -9.00 -0.86 -16.63
CA LEU A 421 -8.92 0.38 -15.84
C LEU A 421 -7.96 1.41 -16.46
N LEU A 422 -6.77 0.98 -16.87
CA LEU A 422 -5.78 1.86 -17.48
C LEU A 422 -6.24 2.38 -18.86
N ARG A 423 -6.86 1.54 -19.69
CA ARG A 423 -7.38 1.93 -21.01
C ARG A 423 -8.58 2.87 -20.94
N ARG A 424 -9.41 2.75 -19.91
CA ARG A 424 -10.52 3.68 -19.67
C ARG A 424 -10.05 5.07 -19.26
N SER A 425 -8.86 5.17 -18.65
CA SER A 425 -8.31 6.40 -18.07
C SER A 425 -7.08 6.91 -18.83
N MET A 426 -5.88 6.62 -18.34
CA MET A 426 -4.61 7.22 -18.79
C MET A 426 -4.15 6.70 -20.16
N LEU A 427 -4.50 5.46 -20.52
CA LEU A 427 -4.11 4.83 -21.79
C LEU A 427 -5.21 4.91 -22.85
N ARG A 428 -6.18 5.83 -22.72
CA ARG A 428 -7.33 5.93 -23.64
C ARG A 428 -6.96 6.26 -25.08
N SER A 429 -5.91 7.06 -25.27
CA SER A 429 -5.36 7.45 -26.58
C SER A 429 -4.30 6.46 -27.08
N ALA A 430 -3.84 5.55 -26.22
CA ALA A 430 -2.72 4.66 -26.51
C ALA A 430 -3.13 3.60 -27.54
N TRP A 431 -2.33 3.51 -28.62
CA TRP A 431 -2.48 2.51 -29.68
C TRP A 431 -3.88 2.47 -30.31
N ALA A 432 -4.63 3.56 -30.25
CA ALA A 432 -5.89 3.70 -30.96
C ALA A 432 -5.63 3.62 -32.47
N GLN A 433 -6.48 2.87 -33.20
CA GLN A 433 -6.39 2.88 -34.66
C GLN A 433 -6.74 4.26 -35.19
N PRO A 434 -6.02 4.80 -36.18
CA PRO A 434 -6.37 6.08 -36.81
C PRO A 434 -7.83 6.04 -37.31
N GLY A 435 -8.72 6.82 -36.69
CA GLY A 435 -10.11 6.96 -37.13
C GLY A 435 -11.19 6.20 -36.35
N ALA A 436 -10.88 5.55 -35.22
CA ALA A 436 -11.92 5.10 -34.29
C ALA A 436 -12.50 6.32 -33.52
N PRO A 437 -13.84 6.47 -33.39
CA PRO A 437 -14.42 7.58 -32.65
C PRO A 437 -14.04 7.49 -31.16
N THR A 438 -13.55 8.62 -30.63
CA THR A 438 -13.17 8.87 -29.23
C THR A 438 -14.34 9.05 -28.28
#